data_AF-A0A353E255-F1
#
_entry.id   AF-A0A353E255-F1
#
_cell.length_a   1.000
_cell.length_b   1.000
_cell.length_c   1.000
_cell.angle_alpha   90.00
_cell.angle_beta   90.00
_cell.angle_gamma   90.00
#
_symmetry.space_group_name_H-M   'P 1'
#
loop_
_entity.id
_entity.type
_entity.pdbx_description
1 polymer ?
#
loop_
_entity_poly.entity_id
_entity_poly.type
_entity_poly.pdbx_seq_one_letter_code
_entity_poly.pdbx_strand_id
1 'polypeptide(L)'
;MEIDPGDKRLLPVELDPSAVFWYALVNGRSVWPWQDEEGRILIPLESAANPGESTRLEFLYASSHLQTNRRVLKQELSAPKFDLPLENVTWQVLMDEKWELEEHTGSLQLAGTDQQAMPLKMDWDRYFESQRQEQAAQSRDAQRMLQLGNQLLVEGDSRFAQKAFEQAYSLSKNDAAFNEDARVQLRNLKTQQAFLGLNARNGFLENQLSNALEAKGDSAKDGLRFSQENVERFANDNSDDVNVAFNLQAERIIQQQEAASETAERLRASFPEIGHTYIFEQSLQFEDWSSLELSLEARLSHLAVGWGMRMGFVFLSLGALWVGLLMTSALTRYGR
;
A
#
# COMPACT_ATOMS: atom_id res chain seq x y z
N MET A 1 -0.44 5.55 -4.43
CA MET A 1 0.03 6.65 -5.30
C MET A 1 1.04 6.10 -6.29
N GLU A 2 1.12 6.68 -7.48
CA GLU A 2 2.16 6.37 -8.46
C GLU A 2 3.23 7.45 -8.37
N ILE A 3 4.51 7.04 -8.33
CA ILE A 3 5.64 7.97 -8.27
C ILE A 3 6.62 7.67 -9.39
N ASP A 4 7.23 8.71 -9.95
CA ASP A 4 8.46 8.58 -10.74
C ASP A 4 9.64 8.99 -9.84
N PRO A 5 10.36 8.01 -9.27
CA PRO A 5 11.45 8.31 -8.35
C PRO A 5 12.73 8.77 -9.08
N GLY A 6 12.78 8.73 -10.41
CA GLY A 6 14.03 8.91 -11.17
C GLY A 6 15.12 7.97 -10.65
N ASP A 7 16.25 8.53 -10.23
CA ASP A 7 17.39 7.77 -9.68
C ASP A 7 17.30 7.53 -8.16
N LYS A 8 16.23 8.00 -7.48
CA LYS A 8 16.09 7.86 -6.03
C LYS A 8 15.91 6.39 -5.64
N ARG A 9 16.67 5.97 -4.64
CA ARG A 9 16.56 4.64 -4.00
C ARG A 9 15.76 4.67 -2.70
N LEU A 10 15.49 5.86 -2.19
CA LEU A 10 14.80 6.09 -0.94
C LEU A 10 13.83 7.23 -1.15
N LEU A 11 12.63 7.08 -0.62
CA LEU A 11 11.66 8.16 -0.49
C LEU A 11 11.58 8.56 0.97
N PRO A 12 12.11 9.74 1.31
CA PRO A 12 11.83 10.39 2.58
C PRO A 12 10.34 10.78 2.68
N VAL A 13 9.71 10.39 3.78
CA VAL A 13 8.33 10.75 4.12
C VAL A 13 8.33 11.37 5.51
N GLU A 14 7.84 12.61 5.60
CA GLU A 14 7.60 13.28 6.89
C GLU A 14 6.12 13.17 7.21
N LEU A 15 5.81 12.59 8.37
CA LEU A 15 4.46 12.52 8.91
C LEU A 15 4.29 13.54 10.02
N ASP A 16 3.04 13.86 10.34
CA ASP A 16 2.70 14.62 11.54
C ASP A 16 3.31 13.95 12.80
N PRO A 17 3.82 14.70 13.79
CA PRO A 17 4.40 14.13 15.01
C PRO A 17 3.48 13.18 15.80
N SER A 18 2.15 13.30 15.66
CA SER A 18 1.17 12.39 16.26
C SER A 18 0.98 11.07 15.51
N ALA A 19 1.49 11.00 14.28
CA ALA A 19 1.24 9.89 13.38
C ALA A 19 2.12 8.69 13.72
N VAL A 20 1.49 7.52 13.75
CA VAL A 20 2.15 6.22 13.88
C VAL A 20 2.11 5.55 12.52
N PHE A 21 3.28 5.22 11.99
CA PHE A 21 3.42 4.48 10.73
C PHE A 21 3.23 2.98 10.93
N TRP A 22 2.50 2.32 10.02
CA TRP A 22 2.17 0.90 10.13
C TRP A 22 2.91 0.06 9.10
N TYR A 23 2.75 0.35 7.81
CA TYR A 23 3.40 -0.38 6.72
C TYR A 23 3.57 0.46 5.46
N ALA A 24 4.50 0.04 4.60
CA ALA A 24 4.60 0.48 3.22
C ALA A 24 4.72 -0.72 2.28
N LEU A 25 4.10 -0.62 1.12
CA LEU A 25 4.22 -1.51 -0.01
C LEU A 25 4.77 -0.73 -1.21
N VAL A 26 5.79 -1.28 -1.85
CA VAL A 26 6.36 -0.75 -3.09
C VAL A 26 6.14 -1.80 -4.17
N ASN A 27 5.43 -1.42 -5.24
CA ASN A 27 4.97 -2.32 -6.30
C ASN A 27 4.24 -3.56 -5.78
N GLY A 28 3.49 -3.40 -4.67
CA GLY A 28 2.77 -4.49 -4.01
C GLY A 28 3.63 -5.40 -3.13
N ARG A 29 4.89 -5.03 -2.86
CA ARG A 29 5.81 -5.76 -1.97
C ARG A 29 6.02 -5.00 -0.66
N SER A 30 5.91 -5.71 0.46
CA SER A 30 6.24 -5.17 1.78
C SER A 30 7.72 -4.76 1.84
N VAL A 31 7.97 -3.52 2.24
CA VAL A 31 9.32 -3.00 2.47
C VAL A 31 9.53 -2.68 3.94
N TRP A 32 10.78 -2.71 4.37
CA TRP A 32 11.17 -2.34 5.73
C TRP A 32 11.68 -0.90 5.74
N PRO A 33 10.85 0.09 6.14
CA PRO A 33 11.33 1.44 6.29
C PRO A 33 12.12 1.59 7.58
N TRP A 34 13.03 2.57 7.60
CA TRP A 34 13.71 3.00 8.82
C TRP A 34 13.56 4.50 8.99
N GLN A 35 13.92 5.02 10.16
CA GLN A 35 13.91 6.45 10.43
C GLN A 35 15.33 7.02 10.32
N ASP A 36 15.45 8.23 9.80
CA ASP A 36 16.70 9.00 9.86
C ASP A 36 16.84 9.76 11.19
N GLU A 37 17.92 10.55 11.31
CA GLU A 37 18.22 11.32 12.52
C GLU A 37 17.17 12.42 12.78
N GLU A 38 16.49 12.88 11.73
CA GLU A 38 15.41 13.87 11.81
C GLU A 38 14.03 13.25 12.09
N GLY A 39 13.94 11.92 12.18
CA GLY A 39 12.68 11.20 12.43
C GLY A 39 11.81 10.98 11.19
N ARG A 40 12.32 11.27 9.98
CA ARG A 40 11.62 11.01 8.72
C ARG A 40 11.69 9.54 8.38
N ILE A 41 10.62 9.04 7.77
CA ILE A 41 10.52 7.64 7.37
C ILE A 41 11.16 7.50 5.99
N LEU A 42 12.20 6.68 5.90
CA LEU A 42 12.89 6.35 4.67
C LEU A 42 12.31 5.06 4.10
N ILE A 43 11.51 5.19 3.05
CA ILE A 43 10.91 4.05 2.34
C ILE A 43 11.88 3.61 1.22
N PRO A 44 12.36 2.35 1.23
CA PRO A 44 13.15 1.80 0.14
C PRO A 44 12.36 1.81 -1.16
N LEU A 45 12.88 2.49 -2.17
CA LEU A 45 12.34 2.45 -3.51
C LEU A 45 13.10 1.40 -4.30
N GLU A 46 12.34 0.46 -4.83
CA GLU A 46 12.86 -0.54 -5.74
C GLU A 46 12.50 -0.10 -7.15
N SER A 47 13.48 -0.06 -8.05
CA SER A 47 13.18 0.22 -9.45
C SER A 47 12.22 -0.85 -9.96
N ALA A 48 11.18 -0.41 -10.68
CA ALA A 48 10.17 -1.27 -11.26
C ALA A 48 10.78 -2.46 -12.04
N ALA A 49 10.01 -3.55 -12.13
CA ALA A 49 10.38 -4.70 -12.93
C ALA A 49 10.52 -4.34 -14.42
N ASN A 50 9.74 -3.36 -14.88
CA ASN A 50 9.83 -2.78 -16.21
C ASN A 50 10.51 -1.41 -16.17
N PRO A 51 11.63 -1.19 -16.88
CA PRO A 51 12.27 0.12 -16.97
C PRO A 51 11.31 1.19 -17.51
N GLY A 52 11.23 2.34 -16.82
CA GLY A 52 10.39 3.47 -17.23
C GLY A 52 8.93 3.40 -16.81
N GLU A 53 8.53 2.36 -16.06
CA GLU A 53 7.23 2.30 -15.41
C GLU A 53 7.25 3.05 -14.07
N SER A 54 6.15 3.72 -13.74
CA SER A 54 5.96 4.35 -12.43
C SER A 54 6.04 3.32 -11.31
N THR A 55 6.54 3.75 -10.16
CA THR A 55 6.56 2.95 -8.95
C THR A 55 5.27 3.16 -8.16
N ARG A 56 4.56 2.07 -7.88
CA ARG A 56 3.35 2.12 -7.06
C ARG A 56 3.72 2.09 -5.59
N LEU A 57 3.47 3.18 -4.88
CA LEU A 57 3.64 3.29 -3.44
C LEU A 57 2.29 3.25 -2.72
N GLU A 58 2.19 2.38 -1.72
CA GLU A 58 1.11 2.36 -0.75
C GLU A 58 1.71 2.39 0.65
N PHE A 59 1.12 3.15 1.56
CA PHE A 59 1.49 3.07 2.96
C PHE A 59 0.30 3.43 3.83
N LEU A 60 0.33 2.93 5.06
CA LEU A 60 -0.67 3.19 6.07
C LEU A 60 -0.03 3.82 7.30
N TYR A 61 -0.67 4.87 7.80
CA TYR A 61 -0.37 5.47 9.08
C TYR A 61 -1.68 5.84 9.78
N ALA A 62 -1.61 6.02 11.09
CA ALA A 62 -2.73 6.45 11.91
C ALA A 62 -2.31 7.66 12.73
N SER A 63 -3.10 8.72 12.74
CA SER A 63 -2.90 9.88 13.60
C SER A 63 -4.09 10.04 14.55
N SER A 64 -3.83 10.64 15.70
CA SER A 64 -4.86 10.92 16.71
C SER A 64 -4.99 12.42 16.92
N HIS A 65 -5.78 13.06 16.09
CA HIS A 65 -6.28 14.41 16.33
C HIS A 65 -7.78 14.32 16.29
N LEU A 66 -8.48 14.72 17.35
CA LEU A 66 -9.93 14.88 17.31
C LEU A 66 -10.32 15.92 18.35
N GLN A 67 -10.78 17.08 17.89
CA GLN A 67 -11.47 18.04 18.75
C GLN A 67 -12.95 17.96 18.46
N THR A 68 -13.67 17.21 19.30
CA THR A 68 -15.12 17.05 19.18
C THR A 68 -15.83 17.66 20.38
N ASN A 69 -16.84 18.48 20.10
CA ASN A 69 -17.91 18.80 21.05
C ASN A 69 -19.17 18.03 20.61
N ARG A 70 -20.15 17.89 21.51
CA ARG A 70 -21.40 17.12 21.31
C ARG A 70 -22.17 17.39 20.00
N ARG A 71 -21.92 18.50 19.31
CA ARG A 71 -22.62 18.92 18.09
C ARG A 71 -21.72 19.35 16.94
N VAL A 72 -20.42 19.52 17.18
CA VAL A 72 -19.46 20.05 16.21
C VAL A 72 -18.20 19.21 16.27
N LEU A 73 -17.76 18.75 15.11
CA LEU A 73 -16.50 18.06 14.88
C LEU A 73 -15.58 19.04 14.15
N LYS A 74 -14.43 19.36 14.76
CA LYS A 74 -13.35 20.08 14.09
C LYS A 74 -12.15 19.16 13.94
N GLN A 75 -11.65 19.06 12.72
CA GLN A 75 -10.55 18.19 12.39
C GLN A 75 -9.54 18.92 11.50
N GLU A 76 -8.28 18.86 11.91
CA GLU A 76 -7.14 19.24 11.07
C GLU A 76 -6.51 17.95 10.53
N LEU A 77 -6.39 17.87 9.21
CA LEU A 77 -5.79 16.75 8.50
C LEU A 77 -4.56 17.25 7.76
N SER A 78 -3.40 16.72 8.16
CA SER A 78 -2.12 16.99 7.53
C SER A 78 -1.69 15.78 6.71
N ALA A 79 -1.24 16.04 5.49
CA ALA A 79 -0.70 15.02 4.63
C ALA A 79 0.71 14.61 5.02
N PRO A 80 1.14 13.42 4.58
CA PRO A 80 2.55 13.11 4.46
C PRO A 80 3.23 14.10 3.50
N LYS A 81 4.40 14.60 3.88
CA LYS A 81 5.22 15.47 3.03
C LYS A 81 6.31 14.63 2.36
N PHE A 82 6.67 15.03 1.14
CA PHE A 82 7.65 14.34 0.30
C PHE A 82 8.65 15.33 -0.29
N ASP A 83 9.84 14.84 -0.63
CA ASP A 83 10.86 15.58 -1.39
C ASP A 83 10.67 15.43 -2.91
N LEU A 84 9.42 15.37 -3.36
CA LEU A 84 9.00 15.20 -4.73
C LEU A 84 7.77 16.09 -5.00
N PRO A 85 7.65 16.66 -6.21
CA PRO A 85 6.43 17.37 -6.60
C PRO A 85 5.26 16.38 -6.68
N LEU A 86 4.08 16.83 -6.27
CA LEU A 86 2.85 16.05 -6.35
C LEU A 86 1.93 16.61 -7.44
N GLU A 87 1.39 15.73 -8.27
CA GLU A 87 0.43 16.07 -9.32
C GLU A 87 -0.85 15.27 -9.12
N ASN A 88 -1.98 15.86 -9.49
CA ASN A 88 -3.31 15.22 -9.47
C ASN A 88 -3.64 14.58 -8.12
N VAL A 89 -3.37 15.31 -7.03
CA VAL A 89 -3.61 14.84 -5.68
C VAL A 89 -5.11 14.75 -5.44
N THR A 90 -5.58 13.57 -5.04
CA THR A 90 -6.98 13.32 -4.67
C THR A 90 -7.04 12.75 -3.27
N TRP A 91 -7.83 13.38 -2.39
CA TRP A 91 -8.11 12.90 -1.05
C TRP A 91 -9.56 12.48 -0.95
N GLN A 92 -9.75 11.26 -0.45
CA GLN A 92 -11.06 10.75 -0.11
C GLN A 92 -11.17 10.77 1.41
N VAL A 93 -12.02 11.64 1.93
CA VAL A 93 -12.29 11.75 3.36
C VAL A 93 -13.61 11.05 3.64
N LEU A 94 -13.53 9.96 4.39
CA LEU A 94 -14.69 9.21 4.83
C LEU A 94 -15.13 9.72 6.20
N MET A 95 -16.41 10.10 6.29
CA MET A 95 -17.00 10.68 7.48
C MET A 95 -18.26 9.92 7.86
N ASP A 96 -18.42 9.59 9.14
CA ASP A 96 -19.63 8.96 9.67
C ASP A 96 -20.89 9.78 9.32
N GLU A 97 -21.97 9.13 8.89
CA GLU A 97 -23.21 9.78 8.40
C GLU A 97 -23.88 10.71 9.44
N LYS A 98 -23.56 10.54 10.73
CA LYS A 98 -24.04 11.45 11.78
C LYS A 98 -23.41 12.84 11.69
N TRP A 99 -22.36 13.01 10.89
CA TRP A 99 -21.69 14.27 10.65
C TRP A 99 -21.93 14.72 9.21
N GLU A 100 -22.32 15.97 9.06
CA GLU A 100 -22.45 16.62 7.76
C GLU A 100 -21.40 17.71 7.67
N LEU A 101 -20.55 17.65 6.63
CA LEU A 101 -19.55 18.69 6.35
C LEU A 101 -20.25 20.03 6.17
N GLU A 102 -19.83 21.03 6.96
CA GLU A 102 -20.37 22.38 6.93
C GLU A 102 -19.37 23.35 6.29
N GLU A 103 -18.12 23.32 6.74
CA GLU A 103 -17.05 24.17 6.22
C GLU A 103 -15.76 23.36 5.99
N HIS A 104 -15.00 23.78 4.98
CA HIS A 104 -13.66 23.29 4.73
C HIS A 104 -12.74 24.45 4.37
N THR A 105 -11.49 24.39 4.81
CA THR A 105 -10.42 25.32 4.45
C THR A 105 -9.10 24.56 4.27
N GLY A 106 -8.10 25.16 3.62
CA GLY A 106 -6.80 24.53 3.40
C GLY A 106 -6.33 24.62 1.96
N SER A 107 -5.41 23.73 1.57
CA SER A 107 -4.81 23.71 0.23
C SER A 107 -5.63 22.94 -0.80
N LEU A 108 -6.52 22.05 -0.34
CA LEU A 108 -7.34 21.17 -1.17
C LEU A 108 -8.73 21.76 -1.42
N GLN A 109 -9.25 21.59 -2.65
CA GLN A 109 -10.59 22.06 -3.03
C GLN A 109 -11.59 20.91 -3.06
N LEU A 110 -12.82 21.14 -2.58
CA LEU A 110 -13.88 20.14 -2.67
C LEU A 110 -14.31 19.96 -4.14
N ALA A 111 -14.01 18.79 -4.71
CA ALA A 111 -14.34 18.43 -6.08
C ALA A 111 -15.70 17.71 -6.18
N GLY A 112 -16.09 16.98 -5.13
CA GLY A 112 -17.37 16.29 -5.10
C GLY A 112 -17.72 15.66 -3.76
N THR A 113 -18.99 15.28 -3.64
CA THR A 113 -19.51 14.49 -2.52
C THR A 113 -20.20 13.28 -3.10
N ASP A 114 -19.78 12.08 -2.72
CA ASP A 114 -20.60 10.90 -3.00
C ASP A 114 -21.72 10.83 -1.95
N GLN A 115 -22.90 11.29 -2.35
CA GLN A 115 -24.08 11.31 -1.50
C GLN A 115 -24.78 9.95 -1.40
N GLN A 116 -24.28 8.90 -2.08
CA GLN A 116 -24.66 7.54 -1.74
C GLN A 116 -23.98 7.15 -0.43
N ALA A 117 -24.47 7.73 0.68
CA ALA A 117 -24.06 7.39 2.03
C ALA A 117 -24.05 5.86 2.13
N MET A 118 -22.85 5.30 2.35
CA MET A 118 -22.74 3.86 2.55
C MET A 118 -23.52 3.55 3.83
N PRO A 119 -24.39 2.52 3.82
CA PRO A 119 -25.33 2.29 4.90
C PRO A 119 -24.60 2.20 6.25
N LEU A 120 -25.16 2.83 7.29
CA LEU A 120 -24.64 2.82 8.66
C LEU A 120 -24.32 1.41 9.18
N LYS A 121 -25.01 0.40 8.64
CA LYS A 121 -24.73 -1.01 8.89
C LYS A 121 -23.81 -1.53 7.79
N MET A 122 -22.66 -2.05 8.23
CA MET A 122 -21.70 -2.79 7.39
C MET A 122 -22.41 -3.71 6.39
N ASP A 123 -22.25 -3.40 5.11
CA ASP A 123 -22.65 -4.28 4.01
C ASP A 123 -21.50 -5.25 3.71
N TRP A 124 -21.50 -6.37 4.45
CA TRP A 124 -20.48 -7.40 4.30
C TRP A 124 -20.43 -7.96 2.88
N ASP A 125 -21.58 -8.07 2.18
CA ASP A 125 -21.62 -8.63 0.84
C ASP A 125 -20.91 -7.70 -0.15
N ARG A 126 -21.17 -6.38 -0.07
CA ARG A 126 -20.48 -5.37 -0.88
C ARG A 126 -18.99 -5.30 -0.55
N TYR A 127 -18.62 -5.35 0.73
CA TYR A 127 -17.21 -5.40 1.13
C TYR A 127 -16.51 -6.65 0.58
N PHE A 128 -17.10 -7.84 0.72
CA PHE A 128 -16.49 -9.06 0.18
C PHE A 128 -16.43 -9.05 -1.35
N GLU A 129 -17.40 -8.42 -2.02
CA GLU A 129 -17.34 -8.24 -3.48
C GLU A 129 -16.22 -7.29 -3.89
N SER A 130 -16.02 -6.16 -3.20
CA SER A 130 -14.90 -5.26 -3.50
C SER A 130 -13.56 -5.93 -3.24
N GLN A 131 -13.45 -6.71 -2.15
CA GLN A 131 -12.25 -7.51 -1.86
C GLN A 131 -12.00 -8.58 -2.94
N ARG A 132 -13.04 -9.26 -3.46
CA ARG A 132 -12.89 -10.20 -4.59
C ARG A 132 -12.40 -9.50 -5.86
N GLN A 133 -12.93 -8.33 -6.16
CA GLN A 133 -12.51 -7.55 -7.33
C GLN A 133 -11.05 -7.10 -7.22
N GLU A 134 -10.63 -6.66 -6.03
CA GLU A 134 -9.26 -6.30 -5.75
C GLU A 134 -8.31 -7.50 -5.87
N GLN A 135 -8.69 -8.66 -5.32
CA GLN A 135 -7.94 -9.91 -5.48
C GLN A 135 -7.83 -10.34 -6.94
N ALA A 136 -8.89 -10.20 -7.73
CA ALA A 136 -8.87 -10.51 -9.16
C ALA A 136 -7.98 -9.54 -9.95
N ALA A 137 -7.92 -8.26 -9.55
CA ALA A 137 -6.98 -7.29 -10.13
C ALA A 137 -5.52 -7.67 -9.81
N GLN A 138 -5.22 -7.97 -8.54
CA GLN A 138 -3.89 -8.43 -8.11
C GLN A 138 -3.46 -9.69 -8.85
N SER A 139 -4.36 -10.66 -9.02
CA SER A 139 -4.07 -11.90 -9.74
C SER A 139 -3.72 -11.64 -11.22
N ARG A 140 -4.41 -10.71 -11.88
CA ARG A 140 -4.08 -10.28 -13.26
C ARG A 140 -2.72 -9.59 -13.34
N ASP A 141 -2.42 -8.73 -12.38
CA ASP A 141 -1.11 -8.07 -12.31
C ASP A 141 0.01 -9.09 -12.05
N ALA A 142 -0.23 -10.07 -11.17
CA ALA A 142 0.71 -11.14 -10.88
C ALA A 142 0.99 -12.01 -12.13
N GLN A 143 -0.05 -12.33 -12.91
CA GLN A 143 0.09 -13.03 -14.20
C GLN A 143 0.93 -12.23 -15.20
N ARG A 144 0.68 -10.92 -15.32
CA ARG A 144 1.47 -10.03 -16.18
C ARG A 144 2.94 -10.04 -15.78
N MET A 145 3.23 -9.96 -14.48
CA MET A 145 4.59 -9.98 -13.97
C MET A 145 5.29 -11.33 -14.18
N LEU A 146 4.58 -12.44 -14.05
CA LEU A 146 5.14 -13.77 -14.34
C LEU A 146 5.49 -13.91 -15.83
N GLN A 147 4.62 -13.43 -16.73
CA GLN A 147 4.88 -13.41 -18.17
C GLN A 147 6.07 -12.50 -18.52
N LEU A 148 6.12 -11.30 -17.94
CA LEU A 148 7.22 -10.36 -18.10
C LEU A 148 8.54 -10.97 -17.63
N GLY A 149 8.55 -11.66 -16.49
CA GLY A 149 9.73 -12.35 -15.98
C GLY A 149 10.25 -13.41 -16.96
N ASN A 150 9.36 -14.23 -17.53
CA ASN A 150 9.72 -15.22 -18.53
C ASN A 150 10.30 -14.58 -19.80
N GLN A 151 9.69 -13.48 -20.28
CA GLN A 151 10.20 -12.76 -21.44
C GLN A 151 11.61 -12.20 -21.18
N LEU A 152 11.80 -11.51 -20.06
CA LEU A 152 13.09 -10.92 -19.67
C LEU A 152 14.17 -11.99 -19.48
N LEU A 153 13.82 -13.20 -19.02
CA LEU A 153 14.76 -14.31 -18.96
C LEU A 153 15.27 -14.74 -20.34
N VAL A 154 14.38 -14.78 -21.34
CA VAL A 154 14.75 -15.12 -22.72
C VAL A 154 15.60 -14.02 -23.34
N GLU A 155 15.31 -12.76 -23.02
CA GLU A 155 16.07 -11.58 -23.49
C GLU A 155 17.45 -11.44 -22.81
N GLY A 156 17.70 -12.17 -21.71
CA GLY A 156 18.95 -12.14 -20.96
C GLY A 156 18.98 -11.12 -19.81
N ASP A 157 17.88 -10.42 -19.57
CA ASP A 157 17.72 -9.39 -18.54
C ASP A 157 17.35 -9.98 -17.17
N SER A 158 18.19 -10.89 -16.69
CA SER A 158 18.01 -11.64 -15.43
C SER A 158 17.67 -10.79 -14.20
N ARG A 159 18.21 -9.57 -14.09
CA ARG A 159 17.92 -8.67 -12.97
C ARG A 159 16.48 -8.19 -12.98
N PHE A 160 15.96 -7.81 -14.15
CA PHE A 160 14.57 -7.39 -14.29
C PHE A 160 13.64 -8.60 -14.22
N ALA A 161 14.05 -9.75 -14.76
CA ALA A 161 13.30 -10.99 -14.63
C ALA A 161 13.10 -11.40 -13.16
N GLN A 162 14.17 -11.32 -12.35
CA GLN A 162 14.07 -11.59 -10.91
C GLN A 162 13.05 -10.67 -10.24
N LYS A 163 13.10 -9.36 -10.51
CA LYS A 163 12.14 -8.40 -9.96
C LYS A 163 10.70 -8.73 -10.36
N ALA A 164 10.48 -9.07 -11.63
CA ALA A 164 9.17 -9.45 -12.14
C ALA A 164 8.63 -10.71 -11.43
N PHE A 165 9.45 -11.74 -11.23
CA PHE A 165 9.04 -12.92 -10.47
C PHE A 165 8.81 -12.63 -8.98
N GLU A 166 9.62 -11.77 -8.36
CA GLU A 166 9.40 -11.36 -6.98
C GLU A 166 8.07 -10.61 -6.82
N GLN A 167 7.73 -9.72 -7.76
CA GLN A 167 6.46 -9.01 -7.78
C GLN A 167 5.29 -9.95 -8.07
N ALA A 168 5.44 -10.90 -8.99
CA ALA A 168 4.44 -11.94 -9.23
C ALA A 168 4.18 -12.77 -7.97
N TYR A 169 5.24 -13.13 -7.23
CA TYR A 169 5.14 -13.87 -5.98
C TYR A 169 4.48 -13.05 -4.85
N SER A 170 4.72 -11.73 -4.78
CA SER A 170 4.09 -10.88 -3.75
C SER A 170 2.61 -10.60 -4.05
N LEU A 171 2.24 -10.38 -5.31
CA LEU A 171 0.86 -10.10 -5.73
C LEU A 171 -0.05 -11.34 -5.67
N SER A 172 0.52 -12.53 -5.79
CA SER A 172 -0.21 -13.80 -5.87
C SER A 172 -0.60 -14.42 -4.53
N LYS A 173 -0.32 -13.76 -3.41
CA LYS A 173 -0.50 -14.35 -2.06
C LYS A 173 -1.91 -14.85 -1.75
N ASN A 174 -2.92 -14.31 -2.42
CA ASN A 174 -4.32 -14.70 -2.27
C ASN A 174 -4.76 -15.87 -3.17
N ASP A 175 -3.89 -16.33 -4.09
CA ASP A 175 -4.10 -17.48 -4.98
C ASP A 175 -3.00 -18.53 -4.73
N ALA A 176 -3.30 -19.54 -3.92
CA ALA A 176 -2.30 -20.52 -3.49
C ALA A 176 -1.66 -21.30 -4.65
N ALA A 177 -2.42 -21.61 -5.70
CA ALA A 177 -1.90 -22.37 -6.84
C ALA A 177 -0.94 -21.50 -7.66
N PHE A 178 -1.38 -20.28 -8.01
CA PHE A 178 -0.55 -19.36 -8.76
C PHE A 178 0.65 -18.85 -7.94
N ASN A 179 0.50 -18.70 -6.62
CA ASN A 179 1.61 -18.33 -5.73
C ASN A 179 2.72 -19.38 -5.72
N GLU A 180 2.35 -20.66 -5.69
CA GLU A 180 3.32 -21.75 -5.75
C GLU A 180 4.07 -21.77 -7.08
N ASP A 181 3.37 -21.55 -8.20
CA ASP A 181 4.01 -21.43 -9.52
C ASP A 181 5.00 -20.27 -9.56
N ALA A 182 4.59 -19.08 -9.10
CA ALA A 182 5.46 -17.91 -9.04
C ALA A 182 6.68 -18.13 -8.14
N ARG A 183 6.48 -18.79 -6.99
CA ARG A 183 7.54 -19.16 -6.05
C ARG A 183 8.55 -20.12 -6.71
N VAL A 184 8.06 -21.14 -7.42
CA VAL A 184 8.91 -22.11 -8.11
C VAL A 184 9.73 -21.42 -9.20
N GLN A 185 9.14 -20.56 -10.02
CA GLN A 185 9.88 -19.82 -11.06
C GLN A 185 10.97 -18.92 -10.47
N LEU A 186 10.64 -18.15 -9.43
CA LEU A 186 11.59 -17.31 -8.73
C LEU A 186 12.75 -18.13 -8.14
N ARG A 187 12.42 -19.25 -7.49
CA ARG A 187 13.41 -20.13 -6.88
C ARG A 187 14.32 -20.79 -7.92
N ASN A 188 13.77 -21.23 -9.05
CA ASN A 188 14.55 -21.81 -10.14
C ASN A 188 15.57 -20.80 -10.67
N LEU A 189 15.16 -19.55 -10.92
CA LEU A 189 16.05 -18.48 -11.33
C LEU A 189 17.16 -18.24 -10.31
N LYS A 190 16.81 -18.08 -9.03
CA LYS A 190 17.79 -17.86 -7.95
C LYS A 190 18.78 -19.02 -7.83
N THR A 191 18.31 -20.25 -7.99
CA THR A 191 19.16 -21.46 -7.95
C THR A 191 20.14 -21.48 -9.12
N GLN A 192 19.68 -21.16 -10.34
CA GLN A 192 20.55 -21.07 -11.51
C GLN A 192 21.59 -19.94 -11.38
N GLN A 193 21.20 -18.78 -10.83
CA GLN A 193 22.15 -17.70 -10.53
C GLN A 193 23.21 -18.12 -9.49
N ALA A 194 22.79 -18.85 -8.45
CA ALA A 194 23.72 -19.40 -7.46
C ALA A 194 24.65 -20.44 -8.10
N PHE A 195 24.13 -21.33 -8.97
CA PHE A 195 24.93 -22.27 -9.75
C PHE A 195 25.99 -21.57 -10.59
N LEU A 196 25.62 -20.53 -11.35
CA LEU A 196 26.58 -19.71 -12.12
C LEU A 196 27.63 -19.07 -11.21
N GLY A 197 27.20 -18.50 -10.07
CA GLY A 197 28.10 -17.89 -9.10
C GLY A 197 29.11 -18.89 -8.51
N LEU A 198 28.68 -20.12 -8.22
CA LEU A 198 29.56 -21.20 -7.74
C LEU A 198 30.57 -21.61 -8.82
N ASN A 199 30.11 -21.78 -10.07
CA ASN A 199 30.97 -22.10 -11.21
C ASN A 199 31.99 -21.02 -11.50
N ALA A 200 31.56 -19.76 -11.58
CA ALA A 200 32.45 -18.63 -11.82
C ALA A 200 33.50 -18.48 -10.71
N ARG A 201 33.13 -18.73 -9.45
CA ARG A 201 34.07 -18.75 -8.33
C ARG A 201 35.05 -19.93 -8.41
N ASN A 202 34.58 -21.12 -8.79
CA ASN A 202 35.44 -22.29 -8.94
C ASN A 202 36.46 -22.08 -10.07
N GLY A 203 36.00 -21.62 -11.24
CA GLY A 203 36.88 -21.29 -12.36
C GLY A 203 37.84 -20.15 -12.03
N PHE A 204 37.46 -19.18 -11.19
CA PHE A 204 38.39 -18.18 -10.67
C PHE A 204 39.46 -18.79 -9.76
N LEU A 205 39.10 -19.72 -8.87
CA LEU A 205 40.05 -20.40 -7.99
C LEU A 205 41.00 -21.31 -8.77
N GLU A 206 40.49 -22.06 -9.74
CA GLU A 206 41.27 -22.92 -10.62
C GLU A 206 42.20 -22.10 -11.52
N ASN A 207 41.71 -20.97 -12.04
CA ASN A 207 42.52 -20.01 -12.76
C ASN A 207 43.47 -19.25 -11.84
N GLN A 208 43.20 -19.00 -10.56
CA GLN A 208 44.20 -18.41 -9.64
C GLN A 208 45.30 -19.41 -9.28
N LEU A 209 44.94 -20.68 -9.10
CA LEU A 209 45.90 -21.78 -8.89
C LEU A 209 46.76 -21.99 -10.14
N SER A 210 46.18 -21.85 -11.33
CA SER A 210 46.89 -21.95 -12.63
C SER A 210 47.61 -20.65 -13.03
N ASN A 211 47.07 -19.47 -12.71
CA ASN A 211 47.65 -18.14 -13.01
C ASN A 211 48.66 -17.67 -11.96
N ALA A 212 48.94 -18.47 -10.93
CA ALA A 212 50.27 -18.49 -10.34
C ALA A 212 51.37 -18.82 -11.38
N LEU A 213 51.01 -19.26 -12.60
CA LEU A 213 51.89 -19.40 -13.76
C LEU A 213 51.66 -18.45 -14.95
N GLU A 214 50.54 -17.75 -15.16
CA GLU A 214 50.44 -16.75 -16.25
C GLU A 214 49.18 -15.86 -16.17
N ALA A 215 49.32 -14.55 -16.34
CA ALA A 215 48.23 -13.59 -16.14
C ALA A 215 47.31 -13.43 -17.37
N LYS A 216 46.00 -13.70 -17.22
CA LYS A 216 44.98 -13.20 -18.16
C LYS A 216 43.66 -12.88 -17.45
N GLY A 217 43.40 -11.59 -17.26
CA GLY A 217 42.17 -11.08 -16.67
C GLY A 217 41.33 -10.33 -17.71
N ASP A 218 40.33 -11.01 -18.27
CA ASP A 218 39.13 -10.35 -18.85
C ASP A 218 37.95 -11.33 -19.02
N SER A 219 38.23 -12.61 -19.30
CA SER A 219 37.20 -13.66 -19.50
C SER A 219 36.37 -14.01 -18.25
N ALA A 220 36.87 -13.69 -17.04
CA ALA A 220 36.16 -13.98 -15.79
C ALA A 220 34.91 -13.10 -15.56
N LYS A 221 34.83 -11.93 -16.22
CA LYS A 221 33.70 -10.99 -16.04
C LYS A 221 32.46 -11.36 -16.85
N ASP A 222 32.64 -12.02 -18.00
CA ASP A 222 31.53 -12.36 -18.89
C ASP A 222 30.79 -13.63 -18.43
N GLY A 223 31.50 -14.60 -17.87
CA GLY A 223 30.91 -15.80 -17.23
C GLY A 223 30.13 -15.53 -15.93
N LEU A 224 30.18 -14.31 -15.39
CA LEU A 224 29.41 -13.88 -14.23
C LEU A 224 28.02 -13.31 -14.60
N ARG A 225 27.76 -13.03 -15.88
CA ARG A 225 26.46 -12.56 -16.34
C ARG A 225 25.54 -13.76 -16.49
N PHE A 226 24.34 -13.69 -15.91
CA PHE A 226 23.34 -14.72 -16.12
C PHE A 226 22.85 -14.67 -17.56
N SER A 227 22.94 -15.81 -18.24
CA SER A 227 22.21 -16.14 -19.47
C SER A 227 21.94 -17.66 -19.45
N GLN A 228 20.89 -18.11 -20.12
CA GLN A 228 20.64 -19.56 -20.24
C GLN A 228 21.81 -20.27 -20.92
N GLU A 229 22.41 -19.63 -21.94
CA GLU A 229 23.60 -20.14 -22.62
C GLU A 229 24.78 -20.36 -21.65
N ASN A 230 25.02 -19.43 -20.72
CA ASN A 230 26.11 -19.58 -19.76
C ASN A 230 25.82 -20.71 -18.76
N VAL A 231 24.56 -20.90 -18.34
CA VAL A 231 24.16 -22.02 -17.47
C VAL A 231 24.43 -23.35 -18.17
N GLU A 232 24.00 -23.47 -19.43
CA GLU A 232 24.20 -24.67 -20.24
C GLU A 232 25.68 -24.93 -20.51
N ARG A 233 26.47 -23.88 -20.81
CA ARG A 233 27.91 -23.99 -21.03
C ARG A 233 28.61 -24.56 -19.80
N PHE A 234 28.40 -23.98 -18.62
CA PHE A 234 29.00 -24.50 -17.38
C PHE A 234 28.51 -25.91 -17.03
N ALA A 235 27.23 -26.20 -17.29
CA ALA A 235 26.70 -27.54 -17.08
C ALA A 235 27.39 -28.57 -17.99
N ASN A 236 27.71 -28.22 -19.24
CA ASN A 236 28.39 -29.09 -20.18
C ASN A 236 29.91 -29.21 -19.92
N ASP A 237 30.53 -28.15 -19.39
CA ASP A 237 31.98 -28.14 -19.08
C ASP A 237 32.30 -28.95 -17.82
N ASN A 238 31.37 -29.04 -16.88
CA ASN A 238 31.51 -29.80 -15.63
C ASN A 238 31.23 -31.30 -15.81
N SER A 239 31.80 -32.12 -14.91
CA SER A 239 31.32 -33.50 -14.74
C SER A 239 29.95 -33.54 -14.05
N ASP A 240 29.21 -34.64 -14.25
CA ASP A 240 27.90 -34.87 -13.65
C ASP A 240 27.93 -34.74 -12.12
N ASP A 241 28.96 -35.29 -11.47
CA ASP A 241 29.14 -35.21 -10.01
C ASP A 241 29.30 -33.76 -9.53
N VAL A 242 30.03 -32.93 -10.28
CA VAL A 242 30.23 -31.51 -9.96
C VAL A 242 28.92 -30.75 -10.14
N ASN A 243 28.19 -31.02 -11.22
CA ASN A 243 26.88 -30.42 -11.46
C ASN A 243 25.89 -30.76 -10.33
N VAL A 244 25.83 -32.02 -9.89
CA VAL A 244 24.97 -32.43 -8.77
C VAL A 244 25.38 -31.71 -7.48
N ALA A 245 26.67 -31.66 -7.17
CA ALA A 245 27.18 -31.01 -5.97
C ALA A 245 26.87 -29.50 -5.94
N PHE A 246 27.08 -28.80 -7.05
CA PHE A 246 26.83 -27.36 -7.16
C PHE A 246 25.35 -27.03 -7.13
N ASN A 247 24.48 -27.83 -7.77
CA ASN A 247 23.04 -27.64 -7.67
C ASN A 247 22.55 -27.82 -6.23
N LEU A 248 23.01 -28.87 -5.52
CA LEU A 248 22.65 -29.09 -4.12
C LEU A 248 23.15 -27.94 -3.22
N GLN A 249 24.35 -27.41 -3.48
CA GLN A 249 24.87 -26.27 -2.74
C GLN A 249 24.06 -25.00 -3.04
N ALA A 250 23.73 -24.74 -4.30
CA ALA A 250 22.89 -23.62 -4.71
C ALA A 250 21.53 -23.67 -4.03
N GLU A 251 20.85 -24.83 -4.05
CA GLU A 251 19.57 -25.02 -3.38
C GLU A 251 19.65 -24.73 -1.88
N ARG A 252 20.70 -25.22 -1.18
CA ARG A 252 20.90 -24.95 0.24
C ARG A 252 21.14 -23.47 0.52
N ILE A 253 21.92 -22.78 -0.31
CA ILE A 253 22.15 -21.34 -0.19
C ILE A 253 20.81 -20.60 -0.31
N ILE A 254 20.00 -20.92 -1.33
CA ILE A 254 18.71 -20.27 -1.51
C ILE A 254 17.76 -20.59 -0.35
N GLN A 255 17.71 -21.83 0.11
CA GLN A 255 16.90 -22.22 1.26
C GLN A 255 17.31 -21.46 2.54
N GLN A 256 18.61 -21.27 2.78
CA GLN A 256 19.10 -20.49 3.92
C GLN A 256 18.77 -19.00 3.77
N GLN A 257 18.88 -18.44 2.56
CA GLN A 257 18.51 -17.05 2.30
C GLN A 257 17.01 -16.81 2.45
N GLU A 258 16.17 -17.74 2.00
CA GLU A 258 14.72 -17.69 2.19
C GLU A 258 14.36 -17.77 3.68
N ALA A 259 15.00 -18.67 4.44
CA ALA A 259 14.78 -18.79 5.88
C ALA A 259 15.29 -17.59 6.70
N ALA A 260 16.34 -16.91 6.22
CA ALA A 260 16.90 -15.71 6.85
C ALA A 260 16.23 -14.41 6.39
N SER A 261 15.43 -14.44 5.32
CA SER A 261 14.68 -13.29 4.86
C SER A 261 13.51 -13.05 5.82
N GLU A 262 13.73 -12.18 6.80
CA GLU A 262 12.67 -11.54 7.58
C GLU A 262 11.92 -10.52 6.72
N THR A 263 11.41 -10.92 5.54
CA THR A 263 10.42 -10.09 4.86
C THR A 263 9.18 -10.17 5.73
N ALA A 264 9.06 -9.23 6.68
CA ALA A 264 7.87 -9.06 7.48
C ALA A 264 6.69 -8.90 6.51
N GLU A 265 5.94 -9.98 6.31
CA GLU A 265 4.71 -10.00 5.55
C GLU A 265 3.71 -9.16 6.34
N ARG A 266 3.70 -7.84 6.10
CA ARG A 266 2.78 -6.93 6.76
C ARG A 266 1.43 -7.11 6.07
N LEU A 267 0.43 -7.47 6.86
CA LEU A 267 -0.95 -7.55 6.40
C LEU A 267 -1.35 -6.19 5.83
N ARG A 268 -1.73 -6.18 4.55
CA ARG A 268 -2.36 -5.02 3.93
C ARG A 268 -3.73 -4.84 4.57
N ALA A 269 -3.95 -3.72 5.23
CA ALA A 269 -5.22 -3.45 5.88
C ALA A 269 -6.19 -2.89 4.85
N SER A 270 -7.37 -3.49 4.73
CA SER A 270 -8.51 -2.90 4.03
C SER A 270 -9.54 -2.47 5.06
N PHE A 271 -9.98 -1.22 4.97
CA PHE A 271 -11.01 -0.68 5.84
C PHE A 271 -12.32 -0.59 5.07
N PRO A 272 -13.43 -0.96 5.71
CA PRO A 272 -14.75 -0.78 5.12
C PRO A 272 -15.06 0.71 5.00
N GLU A 273 -15.48 1.12 3.82
CA GLU A 273 -15.91 2.50 3.55
C GLU A 273 -17.34 2.66 4.08
N ILE A 274 -17.53 3.48 5.12
CA ILE A 274 -18.84 3.70 5.77
C ILE A 274 -19.09 5.21 5.91
N GLY A 275 -20.32 5.63 5.66
CA GLY A 275 -20.75 7.04 5.79
C GLY A 275 -20.66 7.83 4.49
N HIS A 276 -20.35 9.11 4.61
CA HIS A 276 -20.21 10.05 3.50
C HIS A 276 -18.76 10.11 3.02
N THR A 277 -18.57 10.07 1.70
CA THR A 277 -17.26 10.28 1.07
C THR A 277 -17.20 11.67 0.47
N TYR A 278 -16.24 12.47 0.94
CA TYR A 278 -15.92 13.79 0.39
C TYR A 278 -14.62 13.70 -0.40
N ILE A 279 -14.65 14.15 -1.65
CA ILE A 279 -13.52 14.11 -2.57
C ILE A 279 -12.93 15.51 -2.68
N PHE A 280 -11.67 15.64 -2.28
CA PHE A 280 -10.91 16.87 -2.39
C PHE A 280 -9.76 16.69 -3.37
N GLU A 281 -9.48 17.72 -4.17
CA GLU A 281 -8.47 17.66 -5.22
C GLU A 281 -7.51 18.85 -5.15
N GLN A 282 -6.28 18.60 -5.59
CA GLN A 282 -5.28 19.62 -5.89
C GLN A 282 -4.47 19.20 -7.11
N SER A 283 -4.49 20.03 -8.16
CA SER A 283 -3.89 19.67 -9.45
C SER A 283 -2.37 19.57 -9.41
N LEU A 284 -1.71 20.49 -8.70
CA LEU A 284 -0.25 20.56 -8.66
C LEU A 284 0.24 21.11 -7.33
N GLN A 285 1.30 20.52 -6.83
CA GLN A 285 2.09 20.98 -5.70
C GLN A 285 3.57 20.88 -6.09
N PHE A 286 4.16 22.03 -6.40
CA PHE A 286 5.50 22.09 -6.97
C PHE A 286 6.61 22.12 -5.91
N GLU A 287 6.33 22.63 -4.71
CA GLU A 287 7.34 22.80 -3.68
C GLU A 287 7.60 21.50 -2.93
N ASP A 288 8.87 21.06 -2.94
CA ASP A 288 9.33 19.97 -2.08
C ASP A 288 8.98 20.26 -0.62
N TRP A 289 8.56 19.23 0.11
CA TRP A 289 8.19 19.29 1.53
C TRP A 289 7.04 20.23 1.88
N SER A 290 6.28 20.72 0.90
CA SER A 290 5.15 21.60 1.20
C SER A 290 4.02 20.83 1.90
N SER A 291 3.32 21.51 2.82
CA SER A 291 2.21 20.91 3.55
C SER A 291 0.94 20.95 2.72
N LEU A 292 0.29 19.79 2.64
CA LEU A 292 -1.11 19.68 2.23
C LEU A 292 -1.95 19.62 3.50
N GLU A 293 -2.77 20.63 3.70
CA GLU A 293 -3.57 20.81 4.90
C GLU A 293 -5.05 20.90 4.54
N LEU A 294 -5.86 20.21 5.32
CA LEU A 294 -7.31 20.22 5.20
C LEU A 294 -7.93 20.36 6.58
N SER A 295 -8.58 21.50 6.80
CA SER A 295 -9.34 21.80 8.01
C SER A 295 -10.81 21.60 7.72
N LEU A 296 -11.45 20.72 8.48
CA LEU A 296 -12.84 20.33 8.33
C LEU A 296 -13.63 20.74 9.55
N GLU A 297 -14.78 21.37 9.33
CA GLU A 297 -15.81 21.56 10.33
C GLU A 297 -17.08 20.83 9.89
N ALA A 298 -17.54 19.92 10.72
CA ALA A 298 -18.76 19.15 10.49
C ALA A 298 -19.71 19.29 11.67
N ARG A 299 -20.99 19.33 11.38
CA ARG A 299 -22.06 19.42 12.37
C ARG A 299 -22.79 18.11 12.48
N LEU A 300 -23.38 17.86 13.66
CA LEU A 300 -24.22 16.68 13.83
C LEU A 300 -25.44 16.80 12.89
N SER A 301 -25.56 15.87 11.94
CA SER A 301 -26.71 15.75 11.07
C SER A 301 -27.94 15.58 11.96
N HIS A 302 -28.88 16.51 11.85
CA HIS A 302 -30.06 16.43 12.69
C HIS A 302 -30.81 15.18 12.22
N LEU A 303 -30.92 14.15 13.06
CA LEU A 303 -31.99 13.17 12.92
C LEU A 303 -33.25 13.99 12.68
N ALA A 304 -33.77 13.95 11.46
CA ALA A 304 -34.90 14.75 11.05
C ALA A 304 -36.07 14.26 11.90
N VAL A 305 -36.27 14.88 13.07
CA VAL A 305 -37.48 14.69 13.86
C VAL A 305 -38.58 15.22 12.95
N GLY A 306 -39.26 14.28 12.28
CA GLY A 306 -40.27 14.59 11.29
C GLY A 306 -41.22 15.64 11.84
N TRP A 307 -41.65 16.57 10.99
CA TRP A 307 -42.52 17.69 11.37
C TRP A 307 -43.70 17.27 12.26
N GLY A 308 -44.26 16.07 12.04
CA GLY A 308 -45.33 15.49 12.87
C GLY A 308 -44.96 15.29 14.34
N MET A 309 -43.72 14.94 14.66
CA MET A 309 -43.26 14.73 16.04
C MET A 309 -42.95 16.07 16.73
N ARG A 310 -42.46 17.08 15.99
CA ARG A 310 -42.32 18.46 16.49
C ARG A 310 -43.69 19.08 16.81
N MET A 311 -44.68 18.88 15.94
CA MET A 311 -46.05 19.33 16.20
C MET A 311 -46.69 18.54 17.35
N GLY A 312 -46.42 17.24 17.48
CA GLY A 312 -46.91 16.42 18.59
C GLY A 312 -46.51 16.96 19.97
N PHE A 313 -45.26 17.40 20.15
CA PHE A 313 -44.81 18.02 21.40
C PHE A 313 -45.45 19.40 21.65
N VAL A 314 -45.71 20.17 20.60
CA VAL A 314 -46.42 21.46 20.72
C VAL A 314 -47.89 21.24 21.10
N PHE A 315 -48.58 20.28 20.49
CA PHE A 315 -49.96 19.94 20.84
C PHE A 315 -50.09 19.36 22.25
N LEU A 316 -49.14 18.53 22.70
CA LEU A 316 -49.13 18.01 24.07
C LEU A 316 -48.90 19.10 25.11
N SER A 317 -48.01 20.07 24.85
CA SER A 317 -47.77 21.19 25.78
C SER A 317 -48.93 22.18 25.81
N LEU A 318 -49.57 22.48 24.67
CA LEU A 318 -50.81 23.27 24.61
C LEU A 318 -51.99 22.58 25.31
N GLY A 319 -52.12 21.26 25.14
CA GLY A 319 -53.15 20.46 25.82
C GLY A 319 -53.00 20.48 27.35
N ALA A 320 -51.77 20.35 27.85
CA ALA A 320 -51.48 20.43 29.29
C ALA A 320 -51.79 21.82 29.87
N LEU A 321 -51.48 22.89 29.12
CA LEU A 321 -51.85 24.27 29.49
C LEU A 321 -53.36 24.47 29.55
N TRP A 322 -54.10 23.90 28.59
CA TRP A 322 -55.57 23.97 28.56
C TRP A 322 -56.22 23.24 29.74
N VAL A 323 -55.72 22.05 30.09
CA VAL A 323 -56.18 21.28 31.26
C VAL A 323 -55.87 22.04 32.56
N GLY A 324 -54.72 22.69 32.67
CA GLY A 324 -54.38 23.54 33.82
C GLY A 324 -55.30 24.77 33.97
N LEU A 325 -55.71 25.37 32.85
CA LEU A 325 -56.65 26.49 32.84
C LEU A 325 -58.09 26.07 33.21
N LEU A 326 -58.51 24.86 32.82
CA LEU A 326 -59.79 24.29 33.22
C LEU A 326 -59.82 23.91 34.71
N MET A 327 -58.73 23.38 35.26
CA MET A 327 -58.61 23.07 36.69
C MET A 327 -58.64 24.33 37.57
N THR A 328 -57.97 25.41 37.15
CA THR A 328 -57.93 26.69 37.90
C THR A 328 -59.26 27.46 37.83
N SER A 329 -60.00 27.36 36.72
CA SER A 329 -61.37 27.90 36.60
C SER A 329 -62.42 27.07 37.35
N ALA A 330 -62.23 25.76 37.51
CA ALA A 330 -63.09 24.91 38.33
C ALA A 330 -62.91 25.18 39.84
N LEU A 331 -61.68 25.43 40.29
CA LEU A 331 -61.36 25.74 41.69
C LEU A 331 -61.89 27.12 42.15
N THR A 332 -62.01 28.08 41.24
CA THR A 332 -62.56 29.42 41.56
C THR A 332 -64.09 29.46 41.63
N ARG A 333 -64.80 28.46 41.09
CA ARG A 333 -66.27 28.35 41.17
C ARG A 333 -66.79 27.63 42.42
N TYR A 334 -65.94 26.93 43.16
CA TYR A 334 -66.32 26.20 44.39
C TYR A 334 -65.89 26.90 45.69
N GLY A 335 -65.33 28.12 45.61
CA GLY A 335 -64.82 28.89 46.75
C GLY A 335 -65.63 30.14 47.13
N ARG A 336 -66.95 30.14 46.96
CA ARG A 336 -67.85 31.19 47.48
C ARG A 336 -69.06 30.61 48.17
#